data_AF-A0A0G4B1M4-F1
#
_entry.id   AF-A0A0G4B1M4-F1
#
_cell.length_a   1.000
_cell.length_b   1.000
_cell.length_c   1.000
_cell.angle_alpha   90.00
_cell.angle_beta   90.00
_cell.angle_gamma   90.00
#
_symmetry.space_group_name_H-M   'P 1'
#
loop_
_entity.id
_entity.type
_entity.pdbx_description
1 polymer ?
#
loop_
_entity_poly.entity_id
_entity_poly.type
_entity_poly.pdbx_seq_one_letter_code
_entity_poly.pdbx_strand_id
1 'polypeptide(L)'
;MLIYMRQTILRAVVLSSLLITSLIGIQILGSPTAAAVASDPKMFVSGDNTFYAYVKSGETVGANFLKSAQVEPLGLPAVDIAVTLEGPGVPQKKCMIAKDVATGQGCGFKDVIAPKSGIWRIQFDVPDTGQLYPQVSPTVRWNRNMFSWSIAVADSAGEKKGRVWSELYSIRQPIEAGYDTNLLYYYVSESGYVYRATYKGYNGQISTLSADAFGIRQGETCMSAYQSVTVDDAKMSPAFGTCGGSYKLFFEQPSGDLPKNAEKWDEKNDWISPAVSRPVVSDLSFEQDQAGDMQSGKISFLLKNYIGQFDIKIDTNNDGNFDATEDVKIIHQIKKLDSGRQEIQFKGMNGDGQPVPKSQRIGIKIDIAKVAEIHLVNADVEGRIDGLEIVRMNGDNAPSSRMCWDDTKLAAIDNQALKTEKTDGRLCPDSTGGVHGWAYGTGSWGDMRYIDDWAYASAKVDGTAKILFPLNEEEMTAVVKKNNTALIIAIVSGALVLAIVGVVVTIVVKKKRRAAAIRAAQAAQIPPEQYLPSQYN
;
A
#
# COMPACT_ATOMS: atom_id res chain seq x y z
N MET A 1 -14.90 38.02 -44.61
CA MET A 1 -14.38 38.37 -45.94
C MET A 1 -13.48 39.59 -45.75
N LEU A 2 -12.16 39.38 -45.87
CA LEU A 2 -11.02 40.31 -45.89
C LEU A 2 -10.84 41.33 -44.74
N ILE A 3 -9.65 41.75 -44.27
CA ILE A 3 -8.26 41.26 -44.09
C ILE A 3 -7.44 42.52 -43.73
N TYR A 4 -6.58 42.45 -42.69
CA TYR A 4 -5.38 43.29 -42.41
C TYR A 4 -5.62 44.69 -41.78
N MET A 5 -4.75 45.27 -40.92
CA MET A 5 -3.32 45.07 -40.67
C MET A 5 -2.86 45.59 -39.27
N ARG A 6 -1.68 45.12 -38.88
CA ARG A 6 -0.84 45.24 -37.66
C ARG A 6 -0.31 46.64 -37.22
N GLN A 7 0.08 46.67 -35.93
CA GLN A 7 1.30 47.21 -35.29
C GLN A 7 1.30 48.55 -34.50
N THR A 8 1.39 48.39 -33.17
CA THR A 8 2.33 48.94 -32.15
C THR A 8 2.96 50.34 -32.31
N ILE A 9 2.89 51.17 -31.26
CA ILE A 9 4.03 51.90 -30.65
C ILE A 9 3.65 52.44 -29.25
N LEU A 10 4.54 52.18 -28.29
CA LEU A 10 4.63 52.70 -26.92
C LEU A 10 4.60 54.24 -26.85
N ARG A 11 3.90 54.82 -25.85
CA ARG A 11 4.40 55.98 -25.10
C ARG A 11 4.01 55.87 -23.62
N ALA A 12 5.05 55.90 -22.79
CA ALA A 12 4.99 55.98 -21.34
C ALA A 12 4.56 57.38 -20.89
N VAL A 13 3.71 57.46 -19.86
CA VAL A 13 3.57 58.65 -19.01
C VAL A 13 3.62 58.22 -17.56
N VAL A 14 4.58 58.82 -16.88
CA VAL A 14 4.93 58.78 -15.46
C VAL A 14 3.76 59.28 -14.61
N LEU A 15 3.43 58.59 -13.50
CA LEU A 15 2.80 59.24 -12.35
C LEU A 15 3.14 58.53 -11.02
N SER A 16 4.05 59.19 -10.30
CA SER A 16 4.05 59.50 -8.87
C SER A 16 3.69 58.46 -7.81
N SER A 17 4.75 58.12 -7.07
CA SER A 17 4.84 57.46 -5.78
C SER A 17 3.99 58.09 -4.68
N LEU A 18 3.22 57.27 -3.96
CA LEU A 18 2.82 57.53 -2.58
C LEU A 18 3.21 56.28 -1.75
N LEU A 19 4.34 56.35 -1.06
CA LEU A 19 4.81 55.30 -0.16
C LEU A 19 4.27 55.62 1.25
N ILE A 20 3.22 54.92 1.67
CA ILE A 20 2.74 54.93 3.06
C ILE A 20 3.48 53.81 3.79
N THR A 21 4.45 54.17 4.63
CA THR A 21 5.11 53.25 5.56
C THR A 21 4.21 53.01 6.78
N SER A 22 3.31 52.03 6.67
CA SER A 22 2.63 51.45 7.83
C SER A 22 3.54 50.40 8.48
N LEU A 23 4.11 50.74 9.65
CA LEU A 23 4.69 49.76 10.58
C LEU A 23 3.55 48.85 11.09
N ILE A 24 3.38 47.69 10.45
CA ILE A 24 2.60 46.59 11.01
C ILE A 24 3.57 45.81 11.90
N GLY A 25 3.35 45.90 13.21
CA GLY A 25 3.95 44.98 14.17
C GLY A 25 3.49 43.57 13.84
N ILE A 26 4.36 42.80 13.20
CA ILE A 26 4.18 41.36 13.02
C ILE A 26 4.26 40.76 14.42
N GLN A 27 3.10 40.49 15.02
CA GLN A 27 3.05 39.53 16.10
C GLN A 27 3.46 38.20 15.49
N ILE A 28 4.63 37.71 15.91
CA ILE A 28 5.05 36.34 15.69
C ILE A 28 4.04 35.50 16.46
N LEU A 29 2.95 35.09 15.80
CA LEU A 29 2.15 33.98 16.25
C LEU A 29 3.11 32.80 16.33
N GLY A 30 3.47 32.40 17.55
CA GLY A 30 4.28 31.21 17.76
C GLY A 30 3.62 30.08 16.99
N SER A 31 4.34 29.48 16.04
CA SER A 31 3.89 28.29 15.34
C SER A 31 3.43 27.30 16.40
N PRO A 32 2.22 26.69 16.26
CA PRO A 32 1.76 25.71 17.22
C PRO A 32 2.86 24.66 17.37
N THR A 33 3.35 24.49 18.60
CA THR A 33 4.31 23.44 18.92
C THR A 33 3.70 22.12 18.42
N ALA A 34 4.41 21.41 17.56
CA ALA A 34 3.97 20.12 17.05
C ALA A 34 3.60 19.23 18.24
N ALA A 35 2.39 18.68 18.19
CA ALA A 35 1.79 17.88 19.25
C ALA A 35 1.54 16.46 18.73
N ALA A 36 1.71 15.49 19.64
CA ALA A 36 1.64 14.06 19.35
C ALA A 36 0.43 13.74 18.47
N VAL A 37 0.60 12.87 17.48
CA VAL A 37 -0.58 12.29 16.82
C VAL A 37 -1.40 11.53 17.85
N ALA A 38 -2.69 11.82 17.90
CA ALA A 38 -3.58 11.36 18.95
C ALA A 38 -4.95 11.00 18.37
N SER A 39 -5.70 10.20 19.13
CA SER A 39 -7.12 9.98 18.85
C SER A 39 -7.89 11.30 18.88
N ASP A 40 -8.86 11.44 17.98
CA ASP A 40 -9.89 12.49 18.08
C ASP A 40 -10.54 12.42 19.48
N PRO A 41 -10.81 13.54 20.18
CA PRO A 41 -11.46 13.53 21.50
C PRO A 41 -12.81 12.83 21.57
N LYS A 42 -13.47 12.61 20.41
CA LYS A 42 -14.72 11.87 20.28
C LYS A 42 -14.52 10.39 19.96
N MET A 43 -13.30 9.95 19.66
CA MET A 43 -12.94 8.60 19.27
C MET A 43 -11.97 7.98 20.27
N PHE A 44 -12.21 6.72 20.62
CA PHE A 44 -11.44 6.01 21.62
C PHE A 44 -11.01 4.64 21.10
N VAL A 45 -10.04 4.03 21.77
CA VAL A 45 -9.74 2.61 21.63
C VAL A 45 -10.26 1.88 22.86
N SER A 46 -10.96 0.78 22.63
CA SER A 46 -11.26 -0.21 23.66
C SER A 46 -11.12 -1.64 23.17
N GLY A 47 -10.90 -1.82 21.87
CA GLY A 47 -10.55 -3.11 21.27
C GLY A 47 -9.06 -3.24 20.98
N ASP A 48 -8.65 -4.45 20.62
CA ASP A 48 -7.28 -4.74 20.18
C ASP A 48 -6.84 -3.77 19.08
N ASN A 49 -5.68 -3.15 19.27
CA ASN A 49 -5.08 -2.27 18.30
C ASN A 49 -3.58 -2.49 18.23
N THR A 50 -3.06 -2.50 17.01
CA THR A 50 -1.62 -2.43 16.76
C THR A 50 -1.31 -1.15 16.00
N PHE A 51 -0.49 -0.32 16.59
CA PHE A 51 0.09 0.85 15.96
C PHE A 51 1.54 0.55 15.60
N TYR A 52 2.00 1.19 14.55
CA TYR A 52 3.36 1.13 14.09
C TYR A 52 3.92 2.53 13.96
N ALA A 53 5.23 2.66 14.16
CA ALA A 53 5.93 3.93 13.97
C ALA A 53 7.27 3.73 13.27
N TYR A 54 7.61 4.60 12.32
CA TYR A 54 8.97 4.65 11.78
C TYR A 54 9.83 5.62 12.58
N VAL A 55 10.95 5.12 13.09
CA VAL A 55 11.81 5.85 14.03
C VAL A 55 13.24 5.69 13.56
N LYS A 56 13.99 6.78 13.46
CA LYS A 56 15.41 6.78 13.13
C LYS A 56 16.25 6.60 14.39
N SER A 57 17.43 6.01 14.25
CA SER A 57 18.39 5.92 15.35
C SER A 57 18.66 7.30 15.97
N GLY A 58 18.60 7.39 17.30
CA GLY A 58 18.73 8.62 18.07
C GLY A 58 17.43 9.39 18.30
N GLU A 59 16.36 9.10 17.55
CA GLU A 59 15.01 9.62 17.83
C GLU A 59 14.37 8.87 19.01
N THR A 60 13.27 9.41 19.54
CA THR A 60 12.51 8.82 20.65
C THR A 60 11.08 8.47 20.24
N VAL A 61 10.54 7.40 20.83
CA VAL A 61 9.11 7.07 20.79
C VAL A 61 8.46 7.33 22.13
N GLY A 62 7.37 8.10 22.12
CA GLY A 62 6.43 8.21 23.21
C GLY A 62 5.09 7.59 22.83
N ALA A 63 4.41 6.94 23.77
CA ALA A 63 3.04 6.48 23.58
C ALA A 63 2.28 6.56 24.90
N ASN A 64 1.03 7.03 24.90
CA ASN A 64 0.19 7.09 26.10
C ASN A 64 -1.23 6.61 25.77
N PHE A 65 -1.81 5.85 26.69
CA PHE A 65 -3.17 5.35 26.67
C PHE A 65 -3.81 5.70 28.00
N LEU A 66 -4.74 6.66 27.99
CA LEU A 66 -5.37 7.20 29.20
C LEU A 66 -6.86 6.88 29.18
N LYS A 67 -7.37 6.39 30.30
CA LYS A 67 -8.80 6.09 30.44
C LYS A 67 -9.62 7.36 30.31
N SER A 68 -10.58 7.32 29.40
CA SER A 68 -11.59 8.36 29.23
C SER A 68 -12.62 8.33 30.35
N ALA A 69 -13.28 9.47 30.59
CA ALA A 69 -14.47 9.52 31.44
C ALA A 69 -15.65 8.77 30.81
N GLN A 70 -15.59 8.54 29.49
CA GLN A 70 -16.58 7.77 28.77
C GLN A 70 -16.52 6.31 29.21
N VAL A 71 -17.67 5.81 29.63
CA VAL A 71 -17.89 4.40 29.92
C VAL A 71 -19.03 3.95 29.05
N GLU A 72 -18.85 2.78 28.47
CA GLU A 72 -19.86 2.19 27.62
C GLU A 72 -21.15 1.81 28.38
N PRO A 73 -22.34 1.95 27.75
CA PRO A 73 -23.59 1.42 28.27
C PRO A 73 -23.83 -0.10 28.07
N LEU A 74 -23.17 -0.80 27.13
CA LEU A 74 -23.38 -2.23 26.92
C LEU A 74 -22.52 -3.04 27.91
N GLY A 75 -23.02 -4.20 28.33
CA GLY A 75 -22.53 -4.98 29.46
C GLY A 75 -21.15 -5.64 29.27
N LEU A 76 -20.19 -4.99 28.62
CA LEU A 76 -18.83 -5.51 28.50
C LEU A 76 -18.15 -5.64 29.85
N PRO A 77 -17.29 -6.67 30.03
CA PRO A 77 -16.43 -6.75 31.20
C PRO A 77 -15.35 -5.67 31.12
N ALA A 78 -15.01 -5.08 32.27
CA ALA A 78 -13.75 -4.38 32.41
C ALA A 78 -12.65 -5.40 32.70
N VAL A 79 -11.60 -5.39 31.87
CA VAL A 79 -10.45 -6.28 31.98
C VAL A 79 -9.15 -5.48 32.05
N ASP A 80 -8.10 -6.11 32.58
CA ASP A 80 -6.76 -5.54 32.58
C ASP A 80 -6.23 -5.52 31.15
N ILE A 81 -5.63 -4.41 30.72
CA ILE A 81 -5.09 -4.25 29.37
C ILE A 81 -3.57 -4.29 29.41
N ALA A 82 -2.97 -5.03 28.50
CA ALA A 82 -1.53 -4.97 28.26
C ALA A 82 -1.24 -3.93 27.19
N VAL A 83 -0.30 -3.02 27.45
CA VAL A 83 0.29 -2.20 26.38
C VAL A 83 1.76 -2.58 26.23
N THR A 84 2.18 -2.91 25.02
CA THR A 84 3.55 -3.28 24.69
C THR A 84 4.18 -2.28 23.73
N LEU A 85 5.49 -2.07 23.86
CA LEU A 85 6.31 -1.26 22.97
C LEU A 85 7.57 -2.03 22.60
N GLU A 86 7.83 -2.16 21.31
CA GLU A 86 8.95 -2.92 20.77
C GLU A 86 9.56 -2.19 19.57
N GLY A 87 10.87 -2.32 19.40
CA GLY A 87 11.58 -1.74 18.27
C GLY A 87 12.91 -2.47 18.02
N PRO A 88 13.53 -2.28 16.85
CA PRO A 88 14.80 -2.91 16.53
C PRO A 88 15.88 -2.60 17.57
N GLY A 89 16.45 -3.64 18.17
CA GLY A 89 17.47 -3.52 19.21
C GLY A 89 16.97 -3.02 20.58
N VAL A 90 15.65 -3.00 20.80
CA VAL A 90 15.03 -2.62 22.08
C VAL A 90 14.24 -3.80 22.64
N PRO A 91 14.57 -4.30 23.85
CA PRO A 91 13.77 -5.33 24.50
C PRO A 91 12.32 -4.87 24.68
N GLN A 92 11.37 -5.80 24.53
CA GLN A 92 9.96 -5.50 24.72
C GLN A 92 9.72 -4.82 26.07
N LYS A 93 9.12 -3.63 26.02
CA LYS A 93 8.60 -2.95 27.19
C LYS A 93 7.11 -3.23 27.29
N LYS A 94 6.64 -3.48 28.50
CA LYS A 94 5.24 -3.79 28.78
C LYS A 94 4.79 -3.07 30.04
N CYS A 95 3.55 -2.62 30.04
CA CYS A 95 2.84 -2.13 31.19
C CYS A 95 1.43 -2.73 31.21
N MET A 96 0.79 -2.67 32.38
CA MET A 96 -0.58 -3.11 32.56
C MET A 96 -1.44 -1.93 32.99
N ILE A 97 -2.59 -1.79 32.36
CA ILE A 97 -3.65 -0.88 32.79
C ILE A 97 -4.67 -1.73 33.54
N ALA A 98 -4.86 -1.47 34.84
CA ALA A 98 -5.81 -2.21 35.65
C ALA A 98 -7.27 -1.94 35.21
N LYS A 99 -8.14 -2.95 35.31
CA LYS A 99 -9.57 -2.86 34.98
C LYS A 99 -10.32 -1.74 35.71
N ASP A 100 -9.85 -1.36 36.89
CA ASP A 100 -10.40 -0.33 37.78
C ASP A 100 -9.60 0.98 37.76
N VAL A 101 -8.72 1.16 36.77
CA VAL A 101 -7.96 2.41 36.58
C VAL A 101 -8.87 3.65 36.63
N ALA A 102 -8.39 4.73 37.25
CA ALA A 102 -9.12 5.99 37.33
C ALA A 102 -9.10 6.72 35.97
N THR A 103 -10.11 7.56 35.74
CA THR A 103 -10.15 8.46 34.58
C THR A 103 -8.90 9.35 34.53
N GLY A 104 -8.31 9.52 33.35
CA GLY A 104 -7.07 10.27 33.13
C GLY A 104 -5.80 9.50 33.51
N GLN A 105 -5.92 8.31 34.08
CA GLN A 105 -4.80 7.41 34.33
C GLN A 105 -4.76 6.29 33.29
N GLY A 106 -3.61 5.63 33.18
CA GLY A 106 -3.43 4.51 32.26
C GLY A 106 -1.97 4.13 32.14
N CYS A 107 -1.53 3.83 30.93
CA CYS A 107 -0.14 3.50 30.67
C CYS A 107 0.48 4.45 29.64
N GLY A 108 1.75 4.76 29.81
CA GLY A 108 2.55 5.28 28.70
C GLY A 108 4.01 4.88 28.77
N PHE A 109 4.66 5.01 27.62
CA PHE A 109 6.10 4.95 27.45
C PHE A 109 6.58 6.36 27.14
N LYS A 110 7.53 6.86 27.93
CA LYS A 110 8.08 8.21 27.75
C LYS A 110 9.45 8.13 27.11
N ASP A 111 9.61 8.85 26.00
CA ASP A 111 10.87 9.18 25.33
C ASP A 111 11.85 7.99 25.18
N VAL A 112 11.34 6.86 24.68
CA VAL A 112 12.17 5.66 24.48
C VAL A 112 13.08 5.87 23.28
N ILE A 113 14.38 6.03 23.54
CA ILE A 113 15.41 6.28 22.53
C ILE A 113 15.58 5.05 21.64
N ALA A 114 15.63 5.28 20.33
CA ALA A 114 15.87 4.25 19.33
C ALA A 114 17.37 4.01 19.10
N PRO A 115 17.91 2.82 19.43
CA PRO A 115 19.29 2.49 19.14
C PRO A 115 19.51 2.23 17.64
N LYS A 116 18.48 1.73 16.94
CA LYS A 116 18.48 1.44 15.51
C LYS A 116 17.27 2.08 14.84
N SER A 117 17.44 2.46 13.58
CA SER A 117 16.32 2.90 12.75
C SER A 117 15.44 1.71 12.36
N GLY A 118 14.12 1.87 12.41
CA GLY A 118 13.19 0.88 11.87
C GLY A 118 11.75 1.06 12.28
N ILE A 119 10.97 -0.02 12.11
CA ILE A 119 9.54 -0.09 12.42
C ILE A 119 9.37 -0.56 13.85
N TRP A 120 8.77 0.31 14.64
CA TRP A 120 8.37 0.05 16.02
C TRP A 120 6.93 -0.41 16.06
N ARG A 121 6.60 -1.25 17.04
CA ARG A 121 5.26 -1.75 17.30
C ARG A 121 4.79 -1.30 18.68
N ILE A 122 3.57 -0.76 18.73
CA ILE A 122 2.85 -0.41 19.95
C ILE A 122 1.54 -1.19 19.94
N GLN A 123 1.36 -2.13 20.86
CA GLN A 123 0.13 -2.93 20.92
C GLN A 123 -0.69 -2.54 22.14
N PHE A 124 -1.99 -2.38 21.94
CA PHE A 124 -3.01 -2.30 22.97
C PHE A 124 -3.77 -3.63 22.91
N ASP A 125 -3.45 -4.54 23.83
CA ASP A 125 -3.92 -5.92 23.82
C ASP A 125 -4.97 -6.14 24.92
N VAL A 126 -6.18 -6.48 24.51
CA VAL A 126 -7.27 -6.93 25.37
C VAL A 126 -7.09 -8.45 25.61
N PRO A 127 -7.08 -8.92 26.86
CA PRO A 127 -6.85 -10.33 27.18
C PRO A 127 -8.00 -11.22 26.68
N ASP A 128 -7.79 -12.54 26.69
CA ASP A 128 -8.80 -13.53 26.27
C ASP A 128 -10.10 -13.50 27.07
N THR A 129 -10.10 -12.85 28.25
CA THR A 129 -11.31 -12.58 29.06
C THR A 129 -12.12 -11.40 28.55
N GLY A 130 -11.62 -10.64 27.57
CA GLY A 130 -12.37 -9.61 26.85
C GLY A 130 -13.37 -10.21 25.85
N GLN A 131 -14.36 -9.41 25.48
CA GLN A 131 -15.45 -9.86 24.61
C GLN A 131 -15.01 -9.86 23.15
N LEU A 132 -15.20 -10.98 22.44
CA LEU A 132 -15.06 -11.03 20.99
C LEU A 132 -16.43 -10.71 20.36
N TYR A 133 -16.42 -9.87 19.33
CA TYR A 133 -17.59 -9.63 18.47
C TYR A 133 -17.26 -10.06 17.05
N PRO A 134 -17.48 -11.34 16.70
CA PRO A 134 -17.15 -11.86 15.37
C PRO A 134 -17.86 -11.12 14.23
N GLN A 135 -18.98 -10.45 14.52
CA GLN A 135 -19.69 -9.60 13.58
C GLN A 135 -18.96 -8.29 13.24
N VAL A 136 -18.03 -7.85 14.09
CA VAL A 136 -17.19 -6.66 13.83
C VAL A 136 -15.85 -7.11 13.28
N SER A 137 -15.22 -8.05 13.96
CA SER A 137 -13.99 -8.69 13.54
C SER A 137 -13.80 -10.01 14.28
N PRO A 138 -13.40 -11.10 13.59
CA PRO A 138 -13.17 -12.39 14.22
C PRO A 138 -11.94 -12.43 15.13
N THR A 139 -11.10 -11.37 15.14
CA THR A 139 -9.84 -11.35 15.88
C THR A 139 -9.71 -10.22 16.89
N VAL A 140 -10.64 -9.25 16.91
CA VAL A 140 -10.56 -8.09 17.81
C VAL A 140 -11.42 -8.32 19.05
N ARG A 141 -10.78 -8.37 20.19
CA ARG A 141 -11.43 -8.38 21.51
C ARG A 141 -11.65 -6.97 22.00
N TRP A 142 -12.69 -6.77 22.79
CA TRP A 142 -13.16 -5.47 23.27
C TRP A 142 -13.28 -5.43 24.79
N ASN A 143 -12.95 -4.26 25.33
CA ASN A 143 -13.03 -3.91 26.74
C ASN A 143 -14.13 -2.86 26.96
N ARG A 144 -14.72 -2.85 28.15
CA ARG A 144 -15.66 -1.81 28.60
C ARG A 144 -15.01 -0.43 28.70
N ASN A 145 -13.80 -0.37 29.25
CA ASN A 145 -13.11 0.92 29.45
C ASN A 145 -12.65 1.48 28.10
N MET A 146 -12.89 2.77 27.88
CA MET A 146 -12.49 3.49 26.67
C MET A 146 -11.23 4.31 26.95
N PHE A 147 -10.30 4.34 26.00
CA PHE A 147 -9.01 5.00 26.14
C PHE A 147 -8.77 6.00 25.01
N SER A 148 -8.34 7.21 25.37
CA SER A 148 -7.66 8.08 24.40
C SER A 148 -6.24 7.59 24.24
N TRP A 149 -5.69 7.72 23.03
CA TRP A 149 -4.29 7.40 22.78
C TRP A 149 -3.54 8.56 22.15
N SER A 150 -2.23 8.61 22.39
CA SER A 150 -1.30 9.51 21.70
C SER A 150 0.02 8.78 21.47
N ILE A 151 0.61 8.96 20.29
CA ILE A 151 1.90 8.38 19.92
C ILE A 151 2.73 9.50 19.29
N ALA A 152 3.98 9.64 19.71
CA ALA A 152 4.89 10.64 19.19
C ALA A 152 6.21 9.99 18.79
N VAL A 153 6.70 10.35 17.61
CA VAL A 153 8.10 10.14 17.22
C VAL A 153 8.77 11.50 17.26
N ALA A 154 9.89 11.66 17.96
CA ALA A 154 10.51 12.97 18.14
C ALA A 154 12.04 12.91 18.12
N ASP A 155 12.67 14.03 17.79
CA ASP A 155 14.10 14.27 18.01
C ASP A 155 14.32 15.63 18.69
N SER A 156 15.57 16.09 18.75
CA SER A 156 15.91 17.40 19.30
C SER A 156 15.30 18.59 18.56
N ALA A 157 14.86 18.41 17.30
CA ALA A 157 14.16 19.41 16.51
C ALA A 157 12.63 19.34 16.68
N GLY A 158 12.11 18.37 17.45
CA GLY A 158 10.70 18.19 17.75
C GLY A 158 10.09 16.96 17.09
N GLU A 159 8.76 16.93 17.05
CA GLU A 159 8.00 15.77 16.57
C GLU A 159 8.10 15.55 15.06
N LYS A 160 8.08 14.28 14.66
CA LYS A 160 8.10 13.76 13.30
C LYS A 160 6.72 13.23 12.93
N LYS A 161 5.98 14.08 12.23
CA LYS A 161 4.64 13.79 11.72
C LYS A 161 4.64 12.75 10.61
N GLY A 162 3.48 12.13 10.38
CA GLY A 162 3.29 11.26 9.20
C GLY A 162 4.07 9.95 9.28
N ARG A 163 4.40 9.49 10.48
CA ARG A 163 5.21 8.28 10.71
C ARG A 163 4.51 7.22 11.53
N VAL A 164 3.27 7.46 11.96
CA VAL A 164 2.47 6.51 12.74
C VAL A 164 1.32 5.99 11.88
N TRP A 165 1.13 4.67 11.88
CA TRP A 165 0.06 4.01 11.14
C TRP A 165 -0.49 2.79 11.87
N SER A 166 -1.59 2.26 11.37
CA SER A 166 -2.14 0.94 11.70
C SER A 166 -2.45 0.19 10.41
N GLU A 167 -2.87 -1.07 10.51
CA GLU A 167 -3.30 -1.91 9.38
C GLU A 167 -4.73 -2.44 9.59
N LEU A 168 -5.17 -2.53 10.84
CA LEU A 168 -6.54 -2.74 11.27
C LEU A 168 -6.77 -1.83 12.49
N TYR A 169 -7.59 -0.80 12.33
CA TYR A 169 -7.83 0.18 13.38
C TYR A 169 -9.20 -0.05 14.01
N SER A 170 -9.22 -0.46 15.28
CA SER A 170 -10.43 -0.79 16.03
C SER A 170 -10.81 0.38 16.91
N ILE A 171 -11.93 1.04 16.59
CA ILE A 171 -12.33 2.28 17.24
C ILE A 171 -13.69 2.19 17.89
N ARG A 172 -13.88 3.08 18.84
CA ARG A 172 -15.08 3.19 19.63
C ARG A 172 -15.52 4.63 19.76
N GLN A 173 -16.77 4.89 19.43
CA GLN A 173 -17.44 6.16 19.71
C GLN A 173 -18.66 5.89 20.61
N PRO A 174 -18.96 6.78 21.57
CA PRO A 174 -20.19 6.70 22.33
C PRO A 174 -21.45 6.81 21.46
N ILE A 175 -22.58 6.33 22.00
CA ILE A 175 -23.88 6.24 21.32
C ILE A 175 -24.53 7.62 21.13
N GLU A 176 -24.07 8.66 21.83
CA GLU A 176 -24.67 9.98 21.68
C GLU A 176 -24.28 10.60 20.33
N ALA A 177 -25.27 11.12 19.60
CA ALA A 177 -25.07 11.72 18.27
C ALA A 177 -23.98 12.81 18.25
N GLY A 178 -23.72 13.51 19.36
CA GLY A 178 -22.68 14.52 19.47
C GLY A 178 -21.23 13.99 19.38
N TYR A 179 -21.04 12.67 19.34
CA TYR A 179 -19.74 12.02 19.11
C TYR A 179 -19.43 11.76 17.64
N ASP A 180 -20.33 12.12 16.72
CA ASP A 180 -20.00 12.18 15.29
C ASP A 180 -18.79 13.10 15.03
N THR A 181 -17.88 12.65 14.17
CA THR A 181 -16.70 13.44 13.81
C THR A 181 -16.24 13.12 12.39
N ASN A 182 -15.38 13.97 11.86
CA ASN A 182 -14.73 13.70 10.59
C ASN A 182 -13.41 12.98 10.84
N LEU A 183 -13.24 11.81 10.24
CA LEU A 183 -11.98 11.06 10.31
C LEU A 183 -11.21 11.25 9.01
N LEU A 184 -9.94 11.67 9.11
CA LEU A 184 -9.04 11.83 7.98
C LEU A 184 -7.87 10.87 8.11
N TYR A 185 -7.74 9.96 7.14
CA TYR A 185 -6.65 8.99 7.09
C TYR A 185 -5.98 8.96 5.73
N TYR A 186 -4.77 8.44 5.70
CA TYR A 186 -4.01 8.19 4.48
C TYR A 186 -3.67 6.70 4.38
N TYR A 187 -3.90 6.10 3.23
CA TYR A 187 -3.65 4.68 3.01
C TYR A 187 -2.51 4.51 2.02
N VAL A 188 -1.48 3.76 2.39
CA VAL A 188 -0.34 3.46 1.53
C VAL A 188 -0.33 1.97 1.19
N SER A 189 -0.21 1.63 -0.09
CA SER A 189 -0.11 0.25 -0.56
C SER A 189 1.34 -0.25 -0.60
N GLU A 190 1.53 -1.57 -0.58
CA GLU A 190 2.84 -2.21 -0.83
C GLU A 190 3.41 -1.90 -2.22
N SER A 191 2.54 -1.53 -3.18
CA SER A 191 2.92 -1.07 -4.52
C SER A 191 3.13 0.44 -4.63
N GLY A 192 3.05 1.18 -3.52
CA GLY A 192 3.40 2.60 -3.42
C GLY A 192 2.30 3.61 -3.73
N TYR A 193 1.06 3.16 -3.93
CA TYR A 193 -0.07 4.06 -4.12
C TYR A 193 -0.52 4.66 -2.80
N VAL A 194 -0.87 5.94 -2.82
CA VAL A 194 -1.29 6.72 -1.65
C VAL A 194 -2.71 7.23 -1.89
N TYR A 195 -3.58 6.99 -0.92
CA TYR A 195 -4.94 7.49 -0.88
C TYR A 195 -5.13 8.39 0.33
N ARG A 196 -5.95 9.43 0.20
CA ARG A 196 -6.50 10.21 1.31
C ARG A 196 -7.99 9.89 1.41
N ALA A 197 -8.46 9.47 2.57
CA ALA A 197 -9.88 9.21 2.80
C ALA A 197 -10.41 10.09 3.95
N THR A 198 -11.56 10.72 3.74
CA THR A 198 -12.29 11.50 4.74
C THR A 198 -13.65 10.87 4.99
N TYR A 199 -13.83 10.31 6.18
CA TYR A 199 -15.11 9.78 6.65
C TYR A 199 -15.87 10.91 7.34
N LYS A 200 -16.96 11.39 6.76
CA LYS A 200 -17.66 12.58 7.25
C LYS A 200 -18.82 12.22 8.15
N GLY A 201 -18.93 12.90 9.29
CA GLY A 201 -19.95 12.60 10.31
C GLY A 201 -19.94 11.13 10.72
N TYR A 202 -18.74 10.57 10.89
CA TYR A 202 -18.54 9.17 11.22
C TYR A 202 -18.87 8.93 12.69
N ASN A 203 -19.68 7.90 12.95
CA ASN A 203 -19.89 7.32 14.27
C ASN A 203 -19.86 5.79 14.14
N GLY A 204 -18.85 5.15 14.70
CA GLY A 204 -18.74 3.69 14.78
C GLY A 204 -18.63 3.26 16.23
N GLN A 205 -19.71 2.71 16.77
CA GLN A 205 -19.80 2.33 18.19
C GLN A 205 -18.79 1.25 18.56
N ILE A 206 -18.75 0.15 17.80
CA ILE A 206 -17.74 -0.91 17.92
C ILE A 206 -17.23 -1.19 16.52
N SER A 207 -16.49 -0.26 15.93
CA SER A 207 -16.16 -0.33 14.51
C SER A 207 -14.71 -0.69 14.24
N THR A 208 -14.48 -1.31 13.09
CA THR A 208 -13.13 -1.51 12.56
C THR A 208 -12.98 -0.82 11.22
N LEU A 209 -11.79 -0.26 11.00
CA LEU A 209 -11.37 0.28 9.72
C LEU A 209 -10.20 -0.56 9.20
N SER A 210 -10.38 -1.14 8.03
CA SER A 210 -9.35 -1.91 7.35
C SER A 210 -9.28 -1.52 5.89
N ALA A 211 -8.11 -1.73 5.28
CA ALA A 211 -7.96 -1.53 3.86
C ALA A 211 -6.99 -2.54 3.25
N ASP A 212 -7.38 -3.14 2.13
CA ASP A 212 -6.55 -4.07 1.37
C ASP A 212 -6.96 -4.10 -0.12
N ALA A 213 -6.29 -4.93 -0.92
CA ALA A 213 -6.56 -5.04 -2.35
C ALA A 213 -7.76 -5.94 -2.71
N PHE A 214 -8.47 -6.49 -1.73
CA PHE A 214 -9.47 -7.54 -1.93
C PHE A 214 -10.84 -7.23 -1.31
N GLY A 215 -10.88 -6.48 -0.22
CA GLY A 215 -12.10 -6.10 0.50
C GLY A 215 -12.85 -7.30 1.07
N ILE A 216 -14.14 -7.36 0.81
CA ILE A 216 -14.95 -8.54 1.12
C ILE A 216 -14.63 -9.64 0.10
N ARG A 217 -14.27 -10.83 0.58
CA ARG A 217 -13.83 -11.96 -0.24
C ARG A 217 -14.83 -13.12 -0.23
N GLN A 218 -14.81 -13.90 -1.31
CA GLN A 218 -15.64 -15.10 -1.45
C GLN A 218 -15.00 -16.33 -0.78
N GLY A 219 -15.66 -16.88 0.23
CA GLY A 219 -15.25 -18.07 0.98
C GLY A 219 -13.88 -17.89 1.63
N GLU A 220 -13.02 -18.91 1.49
CA GLU A 220 -11.60 -18.85 1.88
C GLU A 220 -10.69 -18.32 0.76
N THR A 221 -11.26 -17.99 -0.39
CA THR A 221 -10.49 -17.43 -1.51
C THR A 221 -10.17 -15.95 -1.25
N CYS A 222 -9.25 -15.40 -2.02
CA CYS A 222 -8.98 -13.96 -2.06
C CYS A 222 -9.50 -13.35 -3.38
N MET A 223 -10.68 -13.79 -3.78
CA MET A 223 -11.44 -13.15 -4.85
C MET A 223 -12.37 -12.13 -4.22
N SER A 224 -12.29 -10.88 -4.65
CA SER A 224 -13.17 -9.82 -4.18
C SER A 224 -14.61 -10.10 -4.60
N ALA A 225 -15.54 -9.86 -3.69
CA ALA A 225 -16.96 -9.90 -3.96
C ALA A 225 -17.46 -8.62 -4.63
N TYR A 226 -16.72 -7.51 -4.51
CA TYR A 226 -17.13 -6.17 -4.96
C TYR A 226 -18.54 -5.78 -4.51
N GLN A 227 -18.86 -6.07 -3.25
CA GLN A 227 -20.15 -5.74 -2.65
C GLN A 227 -20.06 -5.78 -1.13
N SER A 228 -20.89 -4.98 -0.47
CA SER A 228 -21.14 -5.06 0.97
C SER A 228 -21.97 -6.30 1.31
N VAL A 229 -21.80 -6.84 2.52
CA VAL A 229 -22.52 -8.03 2.99
C VAL A 229 -22.99 -7.89 4.42
N THR A 230 -23.98 -8.68 4.82
CA THR A 230 -24.36 -8.82 6.22
C THR A 230 -23.32 -9.66 6.95
N VAL A 231 -23.13 -9.38 8.23
CA VAL A 231 -22.09 -10.03 9.06
C VAL A 231 -22.29 -11.53 9.26
N ASP A 232 -23.49 -12.03 9.01
CA ASP A 232 -23.88 -13.43 9.10
C ASP A 232 -23.79 -14.19 7.75
N ASP A 233 -23.27 -13.55 6.69
CA ASP A 233 -23.06 -14.21 5.41
C ASP A 233 -22.03 -15.34 5.53
N ALA A 234 -22.48 -16.58 5.34
CA ALA A 234 -21.63 -17.77 5.48
C ALA A 234 -20.63 -17.96 4.31
N LYS A 235 -20.76 -17.20 3.22
CA LYS A 235 -19.98 -17.33 2.00
C LYS A 235 -19.04 -16.16 1.78
N MET A 236 -19.19 -15.06 2.51
CA MET A 236 -18.41 -13.85 2.29
C MET A 236 -17.95 -13.26 3.61
N SER A 237 -16.72 -12.77 3.64
CA SER A 237 -16.15 -12.13 4.83
C SER A 237 -15.10 -11.10 4.44
N PRO A 238 -14.79 -10.12 5.28
CA PRO A 238 -13.65 -9.25 5.06
C PRO A 238 -12.33 -10.03 4.99
N ALA A 239 -11.40 -9.55 4.18
CA ALA A 239 -10.06 -10.12 4.16
C ALA A 239 -9.28 -9.83 5.45
N PHE A 240 -9.42 -8.64 6.05
CA PHE A 240 -8.70 -8.22 7.26
C PHE A 240 -7.21 -8.59 7.23
N GLY A 241 -6.57 -8.40 6.07
CA GLY A 241 -5.16 -8.70 5.84
C GLY A 241 -4.79 -10.18 5.65
N THR A 242 -5.71 -11.13 5.83
CA THR A 242 -5.45 -12.57 5.61
C THR A 242 -5.10 -12.91 4.16
N CYS A 243 -5.51 -12.04 3.22
CA CYS A 243 -5.20 -12.15 1.80
C CYS A 243 -3.88 -11.49 1.39
N GLY A 244 -3.14 -10.89 2.33
CA GLY A 244 -2.01 -10.02 2.01
C GLY A 244 -2.48 -8.68 1.40
N GLY A 245 -1.53 -7.81 1.07
CA GLY A 245 -1.85 -6.51 0.47
C GLY A 245 -2.59 -5.53 1.39
N SER A 246 -2.53 -5.73 2.71
CA SER A 246 -3.02 -4.74 3.67
C SER A 246 -2.37 -3.39 3.40
N TYR A 247 -3.17 -2.32 3.44
CA TYR A 247 -2.67 -0.96 3.36
C TYR A 247 -2.28 -0.49 4.75
N LYS A 248 -1.26 0.37 4.80
CA LYS A 248 -0.89 1.09 6.02
C LYS A 248 -1.75 2.33 6.12
N LEU A 249 -2.63 2.38 7.12
CA LEU A 249 -3.50 3.50 7.49
C LEU A 249 -2.72 4.46 8.37
N PHE A 250 -2.20 5.53 7.80
CA PHE A 250 -1.53 6.62 8.50
C PHE A 250 -2.55 7.63 9.05
N PHE A 251 -2.29 8.09 10.28
CA PHE A 251 -3.10 9.07 11.00
C PHE A 251 -2.81 10.52 10.61
N GLU A 252 -1.71 10.74 9.88
CA GLU A 252 -1.33 12.00 9.27
C GLU A 252 -0.81 11.72 7.86
N GLN A 253 -0.64 12.76 7.02
CA GLN A 253 -0.05 12.58 5.71
C GLN A 253 1.33 11.89 5.83
N PRO A 254 1.59 10.75 5.13
CA PRO A 254 2.85 10.04 5.24
C PRO A 254 4.04 10.95 4.93
N SER A 255 5.05 10.92 5.80
CA SER A 255 6.21 11.79 5.66
C SER A 255 7.03 11.43 4.42
N GLY A 256 7.56 12.45 3.74
CA GLY A 256 8.47 12.26 2.60
C GLY A 256 9.85 11.68 2.98
N ASP A 257 10.14 11.55 4.28
CA ASP A 257 11.38 10.96 4.79
C ASP A 257 11.26 9.49 5.23
N LEU A 258 10.09 8.87 5.01
CA LEU A 258 9.89 7.44 5.19
C LEU A 258 10.73 6.66 4.16
N PRO A 259 11.46 5.60 4.55
CA PRO A 259 12.16 4.74 3.61
C PRO A 259 11.17 3.81 2.89
N LYS A 260 11.63 3.18 1.81
CA LYS A 260 10.87 2.12 1.13
C LYS A 260 10.57 0.95 2.07
N ASN A 261 11.58 0.48 2.79
CA ASN A 261 11.52 -0.62 3.74
C ASN A 261 12.33 -0.27 4.99
N ALA A 262 12.04 -0.93 6.11
CA ALA A 262 12.93 -0.92 7.26
C ALA A 262 12.82 -2.21 8.10
N GLU A 263 13.80 -2.41 8.98
CA GLU A 263 13.83 -3.52 9.94
C GLU A 263 12.71 -3.35 10.99
N LYS A 264 11.99 -4.43 11.29
CA LYS A 264 10.99 -4.53 12.35
C LYS A 264 11.64 -4.98 13.66
N TRP A 265 10.89 -4.89 14.75
CA TRP A 265 11.27 -5.41 16.06
C TRP A 265 11.64 -6.90 16.07
N ASP A 266 11.19 -7.69 15.10
CA ASP A 266 11.50 -9.13 14.93
C ASP A 266 12.68 -9.39 13.97
N GLU A 267 13.51 -8.38 13.69
CA GLU A 267 14.68 -8.41 12.80
C GLU A 267 14.37 -8.68 11.33
N LYS A 268 13.09 -8.80 10.95
CA LYS A 268 12.66 -8.93 9.56
C LYS A 268 12.49 -7.55 8.94
N ASN A 269 12.58 -7.45 7.62
CA ASN A 269 12.20 -6.24 6.91
C ASN A 269 10.71 -6.23 6.58
N ASP A 270 10.13 -5.05 6.58
CA ASP A 270 8.81 -4.78 6.01
C ASP A 270 8.85 -3.47 5.21
N TRP A 271 7.93 -3.33 4.26
CA TRP A 271 7.78 -2.11 3.50
C TRP A 271 7.18 -0.99 4.37
N ILE A 272 7.29 0.26 3.95
CA ILE A 272 6.65 1.42 4.61
C ILE A 272 6.04 2.35 3.57
N SER A 273 6.89 2.93 2.71
CA SER A 273 6.46 3.85 1.65
C SER A 273 7.26 3.62 0.37
N PRO A 274 6.99 2.51 -0.36
CA PRO A 274 7.61 2.26 -1.65
C PRO A 274 7.18 3.30 -2.69
N ALA A 275 8.03 3.51 -3.70
CA ALA A 275 7.63 4.25 -4.89
C ALA A 275 6.62 3.43 -5.70
N VAL A 276 5.72 4.12 -6.41
CA VAL A 276 4.72 3.49 -7.28
C VAL A 276 5.40 2.56 -8.29
N SER A 277 4.93 1.31 -8.35
CA SER A 277 5.35 0.33 -9.36
C SER A 277 4.16 -0.14 -10.22
N ARG A 278 4.41 -0.27 -11.53
CA ARG A 278 3.41 -0.81 -12.48
C ARG A 278 3.50 -2.33 -12.56
N PRO A 279 2.37 -3.03 -12.78
CA PRO A 279 2.36 -4.46 -13.04
C PRO A 279 3.17 -4.80 -14.28
N VAL A 280 3.94 -5.88 -14.19
CA VAL A 280 4.74 -6.40 -15.31
C VAL A 280 4.39 -7.86 -15.53
N VAL A 281 3.94 -8.19 -16.74
CA VAL A 281 3.77 -9.58 -17.19
C VAL A 281 4.96 -9.95 -18.07
N SER A 282 5.65 -11.03 -17.71
CA SER A 282 6.76 -11.56 -18.51
C SER A 282 6.67 -13.08 -18.63
N ASP A 283 7.44 -13.63 -19.58
CA ASP A 283 7.55 -15.08 -19.81
C ASP A 283 6.20 -15.79 -19.99
N LEU A 284 5.21 -15.11 -20.57
CA LEU A 284 3.94 -15.73 -20.94
C LEU A 284 4.19 -16.79 -22.02
N SER A 285 3.84 -18.03 -21.72
CA SER A 285 3.99 -19.19 -22.59
C SER A 285 2.81 -20.16 -22.46
N PHE A 286 2.59 -20.96 -23.49
CA PHE A 286 1.64 -22.06 -23.48
C PHE A 286 2.34 -23.36 -23.87
N GLU A 287 2.25 -24.38 -23.01
CA GLU A 287 2.75 -25.72 -23.23
C GLU A 287 1.56 -26.64 -23.49
N GLN A 288 1.33 -27.00 -24.75
CA GLN A 288 0.23 -27.87 -25.16
C GLN A 288 0.44 -29.31 -24.66
N ASP A 289 -0.63 -29.93 -24.17
CA ASP A 289 -0.61 -31.32 -23.76
C ASP A 289 -0.36 -32.25 -24.96
N GLN A 290 0.51 -33.24 -24.76
CA GLN A 290 0.88 -34.16 -25.84
C GLN A 290 -0.22 -35.19 -26.13
N ALA A 291 -1.02 -35.55 -25.13
CA ALA A 291 -2.13 -36.49 -25.25
C ALA A 291 -3.44 -35.79 -25.65
N GLY A 292 -4.24 -36.46 -26.48
CA GLY A 292 -5.58 -35.99 -26.89
C GLY A 292 -5.59 -35.05 -28.10
N ASP A 293 -6.80 -34.78 -28.59
CA ASP A 293 -7.10 -34.01 -29.81
C ASP A 293 -7.58 -32.57 -29.53
N MET A 294 -7.47 -32.13 -28.27
CA MET A 294 -7.91 -30.81 -27.82
C MET A 294 -6.72 -29.86 -27.63
N GLN A 295 -6.98 -28.56 -27.70
CA GLN A 295 -6.06 -27.48 -27.39
C GLN A 295 -5.87 -27.31 -25.87
N SER A 296 -5.67 -28.40 -25.14
CA SER A 296 -5.39 -28.34 -23.70
C SER A 296 -3.90 -28.12 -23.44
N GLY A 297 -3.57 -27.56 -22.28
CA GLY A 297 -2.19 -27.30 -21.92
C GLY A 297 -2.02 -26.37 -20.74
N LYS A 298 -0.76 -26.10 -20.41
CA LYS A 298 -0.36 -25.27 -19.29
C LYS A 298 0.02 -23.87 -19.76
N ILE A 299 -0.66 -22.86 -19.21
CA ILE A 299 -0.29 -21.45 -19.35
C ILE A 299 0.69 -21.12 -18.21
N SER A 300 1.83 -20.52 -18.54
CA SER A 300 2.83 -20.09 -17.55
C SER A 300 3.24 -18.65 -17.77
N PHE A 301 3.44 -17.88 -16.69
CA PHE A 301 3.93 -16.50 -16.76
C PHE A 301 4.51 -16.04 -15.41
N LEU A 302 5.22 -14.92 -15.43
CA LEU A 302 5.58 -14.14 -14.23
C LEU A 302 4.72 -12.88 -14.20
N LEU A 303 4.15 -12.59 -13.03
CA LEU A 303 3.47 -11.33 -12.74
C LEU A 303 4.13 -10.69 -11.53
N LYS A 304 4.69 -9.50 -11.73
CA LYS A 304 5.38 -8.71 -10.69
C LYS A 304 4.65 -7.40 -10.45
N ASN A 305 4.90 -6.79 -9.29
CA ASN A 305 4.35 -5.48 -8.91
C ASN A 305 2.82 -5.45 -8.90
N TYR A 306 2.19 -6.57 -8.54
CA TYR A 306 0.74 -6.68 -8.54
C TYR A 306 0.23 -7.50 -7.36
N ILE A 307 -0.80 -6.98 -6.71
CA ILE A 307 -1.62 -7.67 -5.72
C ILE A 307 -3.07 -7.37 -6.11
N GLY A 308 -3.91 -8.39 -6.11
CA GLY A 308 -5.30 -8.28 -6.54
C GLY A 308 -5.69 -9.39 -7.50
N GLN A 309 -6.79 -9.17 -8.21
CA GLN A 309 -7.40 -10.14 -9.12
C GLN A 309 -7.32 -9.70 -10.59
N PHE A 310 -7.09 -10.66 -11.47
CA PHE A 310 -6.95 -10.43 -12.91
C PHE A 310 -7.60 -11.57 -13.70
N ASP A 311 -7.82 -11.31 -14.98
CA ASP A 311 -8.39 -12.30 -15.90
C ASP A 311 -7.28 -12.91 -16.75
N ILE A 312 -7.39 -14.20 -17.00
CA ILE A 312 -6.69 -14.89 -18.09
C ILE A 312 -7.74 -15.14 -19.15
N LYS A 313 -7.61 -14.44 -20.27
CA LYS A 313 -8.54 -14.54 -21.39
C LYS A 313 -7.93 -15.38 -22.51
N ILE A 314 -8.72 -16.28 -23.05
CA ILE A 314 -8.33 -17.15 -24.16
C ILE A 314 -9.32 -16.92 -25.30
N ASP A 315 -8.83 -16.24 -26.33
CA ASP A 315 -9.50 -16.09 -27.62
C ASP A 315 -9.40 -17.44 -28.32
N THR A 316 -10.51 -18.18 -28.34
CA THR A 316 -10.47 -19.59 -28.75
C THR A 316 -10.58 -19.76 -30.26
N ASN A 317 -11.14 -18.79 -30.97
CA ASN A 317 -11.34 -18.81 -32.43
C ASN A 317 -10.30 -17.95 -33.18
N ASN A 318 -9.45 -17.22 -32.44
CA ASN A 318 -8.42 -16.30 -32.93
C ASN A 318 -8.98 -15.18 -33.83
N ASP A 319 -10.15 -14.63 -33.48
CA ASP A 319 -10.75 -13.48 -34.18
C ASP A 319 -10.26 -12.12 -33.63
N GLY A 320 -9.51 -12.12 -32.52
CA GLY A 320 -8.94 -10.94 -31.87
C GLY A 320 -9.83 -10.31 -30.80
N ASN A 321 -11.09 -10.77 -30.66
CA ASN A 321 -11.95 -10.54 -29.53
C ASN A 321 -11.60 -11.55 -28.42
N PHE A 322 -11.64 -11.12 -27.16
CA PHE A 322 -11.31 -11.98 -26.00
C PHE A 322 -12.48 -12.05 -25.01
N ASP A 323 -13.58 -11.39 -25.36
CA ASP A 323 -14.76 -11.20 -24.53
C ASP A 323 -16.02 -11.76 -25.22
N ALA A 324 -15.86 -12.56 -26.29
CA ALA A 324 -16.96 -13.27 -26.93
C ALA A 324 -17.46 -14.41 -26.02
N THR A 325 -18.69 -14.87 -26.24
CA THR A 325 -19.30 -15.94 -25.42
C THR A 325 -18.56 -17.27 -25.56
N GLU A 326 -18.00 -17.53 -26.73
CA GLU A 326 -17.18 -18.69 -27.05
C GLU A 326 -15.77 -18.60 -26.45
N ASP A 327 -15.32 -17.43 -25.99
CA ASP A 327 -14.00 -17.26 -25.38
C ASP A 327 -13.98 -17.69 -23.92
N VAL A 328 -12.79 -17.96 -23.41
CA VAL A 328 -12.62 -18.44 -22.03
C VAL A 328 -12.03 -17.34 -21.17
N LYS A 329 -12.69 -17.09 -20.04
CA LYS A 329 -12.20 -16.21 -18.99
C LYS A 329 -11.95 -17.02 -17.71
N ILE A 330 -10.72 -17.04 -17.25
CA ILE A 330 -10.32 -17.64 -15.97
C ILE A 330 -9.92 -16.49 -15.04
N ILE A 331 -10.62 -16.35 -13.92
CA ILE A 331 -10.27 -15.35 -12.89
C ILE A 331 -9.18 -15.94 -11.99
N HIS A 332 -8.15 -15.16 -11.71
CA HIS A 332 -7.05 -15.55 -10.82
C HIS A 332 -6.63 -14.38 -9.91
N GLN A 333 -5.88 -14.68 -8.86
CA GLN A 333 -5.49 -13.70 -7.85
C GLN A 333 -4.03 -13.85 -7.40
N ILE A 334 -3.38 -12.72 -7.14
CA ILE A 334 -2.04 -12.64 -6.56
C ILE A 334 -2.11 -11.98 -5.18
N LYS A 335 -1.59 -12.66 -4.15
CA LYS A 335 -1.62 -12.22 -2.73
C LYS A 335 -0.35 -11.46 -2.27
N LYS A 336 0.70 -11.46 -3.10
CA LYS A 336 2.02 -10.89 -2.78
C LYS A 336 2.59 -10.19 -3.99
N LEU A 337 3.26 -9.06 -3.79
CA LEU A 337 3.76 -8.22 -4.87
C LEU A 337 4.65 -8.98 -5.88
N ASP A 338 5.39 -9.97 -5.39
CA ASP A 338 6.15 -10.94 -6.18
C ASP A 338 5.70 -12.37 -5.84
N SER A 339 4.89 -12.98 -6.72
CA SER A 339 4.30 -14.30 -6.48
C SER A 339 5.04 -15.47 -7.15
N GLY A 340 6.17 -15.20 -7.81
CA GLY A 340 6.90 -16.19 -8.59
C GLY A 340 6.17 -16.58 -9.89
N ARG A 341 6.56 -17.71 -10.47
CA ARG A 341 5.95 -18.23 -11.71
C ARG A 341 4.55 -18.76 -11.41
N GLN A 342 3.59 -18.30 -12.20
CA GLN A 342 2.21 -18.77 -12.20
C GLN A 342 2.05 -19.87 -13.24
N GLU A 343 1.25 -20.89 -12.92
CA GLU A 343 0.92 -21.99 -13.81
C GLU A 343 -0.58 -22.28 -13.73
N ILE A 344 -1.25 -22.27 -14.88
CA ILE A 344 -2.71 -22.40 -14.97
C ILE A 344 -3.04 -23.41 -16.06
N GLN A 345 -3.87 -24.40 -15.74
CA GLN A 345 -4.29 -25.41 -16.70
C GLN A 345 -5.46 -24.88 -17.54
N PHE A 346 -5.30 -24.92 -18.87
CA PHE A 346 -6.40 -24.80 -19.82
C PHE A 346 -6.84 -26.20 -20.26
N LYS A 347 -8.15 -26.46 -20.19
CA LYS A 347 -8.72 -27.78 -20.48
C LYS A 347 -9.01 -28.02 -21.96
N GLY A 348 -8.74 -27.04 -22.84
CA GLY A 348 -9.04 -27.16 -24.27
C GLY A 348 -10.54 -27.09 -24.59
N MET A 349 -11.36 -26.53 -23.69
CA MET A 349 -12.79 -26.29 -23.91
C MET A 349 -13.04 -24.79 -24.05
N ASN A 350 -13.88 -24.39 -24.99
CA ASN A 350 -14.27 -23.00 -25.20
C ASN A 350 -15.33 -22.55 -24.17
N GLY A 351 -15.76 -21.29 -24.24
CA GLY A 351 -16.78 -20.71 -23.35
C GLY A 351 -18.14 -21.40 -23.43
N ASP A 352 -18.47 -22.01 -24.58
CA ASP A 352 -19.68 -22.81 -24.80
C ASP A 352 -19.56 -24.27 -24.34
N GLY A 353 -18.39 -24.67 -23.82
CA GLY A 353 -18.10 -26.04 -23.41
C GLY A 353 -17.80 -27.00 -24.57
N GLN A 354 -17.55 -26.49 -25.77
CA GLN A 354 -17.12 -27.26 -26.94
C GLN A 354 -15.59 -27.45 -26.95
N PRO A 355 -15.09 -28.61 -27.41
CA PRO A 355 -13.66 -28.83 -27.51
C PRO A 355 -13.03 -27.94 -28.58
N VAL A 356 -11.95 -27.26 -28.23
CA VAL A 356 -11.09 -26.52 -29.16
C VAL A 356 -10.13 -27.52 -29.81
N PRO A 357 -10.15 -27.71 -31.13
CA PRO A 357 -9.25 -28.64 -31.83
C PRO A 357 -7.77 -28.33 -31.57
N LYS A 358 -6.93 -29.37 -31.48
CA LYS A 358 -5.48 -29.23 -31.22
C LYS A 358 -4.69 -28.40 -32.26
N SER A 359 -5.23 -28.27 -33.47
CA SER A 359 -4.65 -27.44 -34.54
C SER A 359 -5.21 -26.02 -34.56
N GLN A 360 -6.27 -25.75 -33.79
CA GLN A 360 -6.91 -24.44 -33.77
C GLN A 360 -6.01 -23.45 -33.06
N ARG A 361 -5.82 -22.32 -33.72
CA ARG A 361 -5.06 -21.20 -33.18
C ARG A 361 -5.87 -20.52 -32.09
N ILE A 362 -5.20 -20.21 -30.98
CA ILE A 362 -5.75 -19.48 -29.85
C ILE A 362 -4.89 -18.27 -29.52
N GLY A 363 -5.52 -17.22 -29.01
CA GLY A 363 -4.84 -16.12 -28.35
C GLY A 363 -4.95 -16.27 -26.85
N ILE A 364 -3.87 -16.03 -26.10
CA ILE A 364 -3.89 -16.02 -24.63
C ILE A 364 -3.44 -14.64 -24.16
N LYS A 365 -4.22 -14.04 -23.25
CA LYS A 365 -3.97 -12.72 -22.70
C LYS A 365 -4.10 -12.72 -21.18
N ILE A 366 -3.10 -12.18 -20.48
CA ILE A 366 -3.20 -11.80 -19.08
C ILE A 366 -3.78 -10.38 -19.04
N ASP A 367 -5.03 -10.25 -18.62
CA ASP A 367 -5.78 -9.00 -18.63
C ASP A 367 -5.96 -8.48 -17.19
N ILE A 368 -5.20 -7.47 -16.84
CA ILE A 368 -5.33 -6.74 -15.59
C ILE A 368 -6.15 -5.50 -15.92
N ALA A 369 -7.41 -5.44 -15.51
CA ALA A 369 -8.27 -4.27 -15.77
C ALA A 369 -8.06 -3.15 -14.75
N LYS A 370 -7.71 -3.53 -13.52
CA LYS A 370 -7.62 -2.63 -12.37
C LYS A 370 -6.24 -2.70 -11.73
N VAL A 371 -5.66 -1.53 -11.45
CA VAL A 371 -4.45 -1.37 -10.65
C VAL A 371 -4.68 -0.38 -9.54
N ALA A 372 -3.74 -0.34 -8.59
CA ALA A 372 -3.87 0.49 -7.39
C ALA A 372 -5.13 0.18 -6.58
N GLU A 373 -5.77 -0.98 -6.75
CA GLU A 373 -7.08 -1.22 -6.13
C GLU A 373 -6.98 -1.20 -4.60
N ILE A 374 -7.85 -0.40 -3.99
CA ILE A 374 -8.04 -0.30 -2.54
C ILE A 374 -9.50 -0.57 -2.24
N HIS A 375 -9.75 -1.42 -1.26
CA HIS A 375 -11.02 -1.60 -0.60
C HIS A 375 -10.89 -1.02 0.80
N LEU A 376 -11.85 -0.18 1.20
CA LEU A 376 -12.00 0.37 2.53
C LEU A 376 -13.17 -0.38 3.19
N VAL A 377 -12.85 -1.42 3.94
CA VAL A 377 -13.88 -2.22 4.62
C VAL A 377 -14.10 -1.67 6.02
N ASN A 378 -15.33 -1.28 6.32
CA ASN A 378 -15.74 -0.91 7.66
C ASN A 378 -16.81 -1.86 8.17
N ALA A 379 -16.71 -2.22 9.45
CA ALA A 379 -17.71 -3.00 10.15
C ALA A 379 -18.39 -2.15 11.23
N ASP A 380 -19.69 -2.35 11.43
CA ASP A 380 -20.47 -1.75 12.53
C ASP A 380 -20.39 -0.21 12.56
N VAL A 381 -20.65 0.39 11.40
CA VAL A 381 -20.63 1.85 11.22
C VAL A 381 -22.03 2.41 11.34
N GLU A 382 -22.27 3.15 12.39
CA GLU A 382 -23.61 3.57 12.77
C GLU A 382 -24.04 4.87 12.10
N GLY A 383 -23.07 5.70 11.72
CA GLY A 383 -23.32 6.93 10.98
C GLY A 383 -22.14 7.27 10.09
N ARG A 384 -22.46 7.78 8.92
CA ARG A 384 -21.52 8.39 7.98
C ARG A 384 -22.27 9.49 7.24
N ILE A 385 -22.66 10.53 7.97
CA ILE A 385 -23.74 11.47 7.62
C ILE A 385 -23.53 12.10 6.24
N ASP A 386 -22.34 12.65 5.97
CA ASP A 386 -22.02 13.24 4.66
C ASP A 386 -21.20 12.29 3.78
N GLY A 387 -21.17 10.99 4.12
CA GLY A 387 -20.51 9.96 3.32
C GLY A 387 -18.97 9.94 3.43
N LEU A 388 -18.37 9.29 2.45
CA LEU A 388 -16.94 9.04 2.30
C LEU A 388 -16.43 9.79 1.07
N GLU A 389 -15.33 10.52 1.26
CA GLU A 389 -14.53 11.10 0.18
C GLU A 389 -13.19 10.37 0.14
N ILE A 390 -12.78 9.84 -1.02
CA ILE A 390 -11.47 9.23 -1.23
C ILE A 390 -10.77 9.88 -2.42
N VAL A 391 -9.48 10.17 -2.28
CA VAL A 391 -8.64 10.71 -3.35
C VAL A 391 -7.38 9.89 -3.46
N ARG A 392 -7.17 9.24 -4.61
CA ARG A 392 -5.86 8.69 -4.98
C ARG A 392 -4.92 9.85 -5.30
N MET A 393 -3.81 9.95 -4.57
CA MET A 393 -2.91 11.09 -4.63
C MET A 393 -1.78 10.93 -5.65
N ASN A 394 -1.44 9.70 -6.07
CA ASN A 394 -0.31 9.42 -6.94
C ASN A 394 -0.56 8.23 -7.91
N GLY A 395 0.41 8.02 -8.80
CA GLY A 395 0.35 7.02 -9.87
C GLY A 395 -0.33 7.54 -11.14
N ASP A 396 -0.48 6.67 -12.13
CA ASP A 396 -1.01 7.06 -13.44
C ASP A 396 -2.42 7.64 -13.35
N ASN A 397 -2.69 8.77 -14.01
CA ASN A 397 -3.99 9.45 -14.00
C ASN A 397 -4.45 9.90 -12.60
N ALA A 398 -3.53 10.11 -11.65
CA ALA A 398 -3.82 10.78 -10.39
C ALA A 398 -3.72 12.32 -10.54
N PRO A 399 -4.42 13.11 -9.71
CA PRO A 399 -5.35 12.67 -8.67
C PRO A 399 -6.66 12.12 -9.26
N SER A 400 -7.31 11.20 -8.54
CA SER A 400 -8.63 10.69 -8.88
C SER A 400 -9.47 10.52 -7.63
N SER A 401 -10.69 11.03 -7.64
CA SER A 401 -11.66 10.97 -6.54
C SER A 401 -12.77 9.94 -6.76
N ARG A 402 -12.63 9.07 -7.76
CA ARG A 402 -13.65 8.07 -8.10
C ARG A 402 -13.69 6.93 -7.08
N MET A 403 -14.89 6.60 -6.62
CA MET A 403 -15.14 5.55 -5.63
C MET A 403 -16.40 4.77 -5.97
N CYS A 404 -16.38 3.47 -5.78
CA CYS A 404 -17.45 2.56 -6.09
C CYS A 404 -17.92 1.81 -4.83
N TRP A 405 -19.16 1.34 -4.85
CA TRP A 405 -19.74 0.45 -3.83
C TRP A 405 -20.87 -0.37 -4.48
N ASP A 406 -21.25 -1.50 -3.87
CA ASP A 406 -22.45 -2.28 -4.27
C ASP A 406 -23.12 -2.86 -3.03
N ASP A 407 -24.24 -2.27 -2.69
CA ASP A 407 -25.08 -2.65 -1.56
C ASP A 407 -26.42 -3.24 -2.04
N THR A 408 -26.54 -3.55 -3.33
CA THR A 408 -27.81 -3.99 -3.94
C THR A 408 -28.30 -5.34 -3.43
N LYS A 409 -27.43 -6.11 -2.77
CA LYS A 409 -27.76 -7.39 -2.14
C LYS A 409 -28.11 -7.28 -0.66
N LEU A 410 -27.87 -6.13 -0.04
CA LEU A 410 -28.24 -5.90 1.36
C LEU A 410 -29.74 -5.73 1.49
N ALA A 411 -30.30 -6.27 2.58
CA ALA A 411 -31.70 -6.06 2.91
C ALA A 411 -31.98 -4.57 3.10
N ALA A 412 -33.11 -4.11 2.56
CA ALA A 412 -33.58 -2.76 2.82
C ALA A 412 -33.91 -2.60 4.32
N ILE A 413 -33.73 -1.39 4.82
CA ILE A 413 -34.24 -0.97 6.13
C ILE A 413 -35.40 0.01 5.91
N ASP A 414 -36.38 -0.01 6.82
CA ASP A 414 -37.61 0.78 6.65
C ASP A 414 -37.36 2.29 6.78
N ASN A 415 -36.49 2.68 7.71
CA ASN A 415 -36.18 4.08 7.95
C ASN A 415 -35.24 4.64 6.88
N GLN A 416 -35.79 5.41 5.94
CA GLN A 416 -35.03 5.98 4.82
C GLN A 416 -33.92 6.95 5.26
N ALA A 417 -34.06 7.64 6.41
CA ALA A 417 -33.03 8.56 6.89
C ALA A 417 -31.77 7.82 7.38
N LEU A 418 -31.94 6.59 7.85
CA LEU A 418 -30.87 5.73 8.33
C LEU A 418 -30.25 4.88 7.22
N LYS A 419 -30.82 4.94 6.00
CA LYS A 419 -30.42 4.16 4.83
C LYS A 419 -29.44 4.98 3.98
N THR A 420 -28.53 4.33 3.27
CA THR A 420 -27.84 5.00 2.16
C THR A 420 -28.84 5.45 1.09
N GLU A 421 -28.65 6.66 0.56
CA GLU A 421 -29.48 7.20 -0.53
C GLU A 421 -29.38 6.33 -1.79
N LYS A 422 -28.18 5.78 -2.05
CA LYS A 422 -27.88 5.00 -3.26
C LYS A 422 -27.14 3.73 -2.90
N THR A 423 -27.73 2.59 -3.27
CA THR A 423 -27.15 1.27 -3.01
C THR A 423 -26.24 0.78 -4.14
N ASP A 424 -26.39 1.26 -5.36
CA ASP A 424 -25.53 0.86 -6.49
C ASP A 424 -24.59 2.00 -6.91
N GLY A 425 -23.35 1.94 -6.43
CA GLY A 425 -22.27 2.87 -6.79
C GLY A 425 -21.30 2.34 -7.83
N ARG A 426 -21.59 1.24 -8.53
CA ARG A 426 -20.59 0.53 -9.37
C ARG A 426 -20.08 1.32 -10.59
N LEU A 427 -20.74 2.42 -10.94
CA LEU A 427 -20.24 3.38 -11.93
C LEU A 427 -19.12 4.28 -11.39
N CYS A 428 -18.72 4.10 -10.13
CA CYS A 428 -17.63 4.78 -9.47
C CYS A 428 -17.73 6.32 -9.56
N PRO A 429 -18.79 6.96 -9.01
CA PRO A 429 -18.94 8.40 -9.08
C PRO A 429 -17.78 9.16 -8.42
N ASP A 430 -17.71 10.47 -8.67
CA ASP A 430 -16.81 11.36 -7.94
C ASP A 430 -17.26 11.42 -6.46
N SER A 431 -16.34 11.14 -5.55
CA SER A 431 -16.58 11.15 -4.11
C SER A 431 -16.32 12.52 -3.45
N THR A 432 -15.93 13.54 -4.23
CA THR A 432 -15.73 14.91 -3.73
C THR A 432 -17.00 15.42 -3.05
N GLY A 433 -16.88 15.91 -1.82
CA GLY A 433 -18.06 16.32 -1.03
C GLY A 433 -18.64 15.18 -0.20
N GLY A 434 -18.32 13.93 -0.52
CA GLY A 434 -18.70 12.72 0.19
C GLY A 434 -19.88 12.01 -0.49
N VAL A 435 -19.77 10.69 -0.62
CA VAL A 435 -20.80 9.80 -1.18
C VAL A 435 -20.94 8.55 -0.32
N HIS A 436 -21.99 7.76 -0.54
CA HIS A 436 -22.23 6.54 0.25
C HIS A 436 -22.30 6.81 1.75
N GLY A 437 -23.28 7.62 2.15
CA GLY A 437 -23.51 8.07 3.53
C GLY A 437 -24.93 7.78 4.03
N TRP A 438 -25.09 7.79 5.35
CA TRP A 438 -26.36 7.60 6.05
C TRP A 438 -26.32 8.27 7.43
N ALA A 439 -27.49 8.63 7.95
CA ALA A 439 -27.59 9.24 9.26
C ALA A 439 -27.33 8.24 10.39
N TYR A 440 -26.87 8.76 11.53
CA TYR A 440 -26.68 8.00 12.75
C TYR A 440 -28.02 7.58 13.38
N GLY A 441 -28.14 6.31 13.79
CA GLY A 441 -29.26 5.83 14.60
C GLY A 441 -29.27 4.32 14.80
N THR A 442 -30.13 3.82 15.68
CA THR A 442 -30.27 2.37 15.92
C THR A 442 -30.76 1.65 14.65
N GLY A 443 -30.09 0.56 14.26
CA GLY A 443 -30.41 -0.17 13.04
C GLY A 443 -30.08 0.64 11.78
N SER A 444 -29.01 1.45 11.86
CA SER A 444 -28.52 2.22 10.73
C SER A 444 -28.04 1.34 9.58
N TRP A 445 -27.77 1.94 8.44
CA TRP A 445 -27.37 1.21 7.24
C TRP A 445 -26.13 0.32 7.45
N GLY A 446 -25.18 0.71 8.30
CA GLY A 446 -23.96 -0.06 8.57
C GLY A 446 -24.06 -1.00 9.78
N ASP A 447 -25.19 -0.99 10.50
CA ASP A 447 -25.44 -1.93 11.60
C ASP A 447 -25.46 -3.37 11.08
N MET A 448 -24.74 -4.26 11.76
CA MET A 448 -24.61 -5.69 11.42
C MET A 448 -24.21 -5.92 9.95
N ARG A 449 -23.37 -5.03 9.39
CA ARG A 449 -22.85 -5.15 8.02
C ARG A 449 -21.37 -4.87 7.92
N TYR A 450 -20.76 -5.53 6.93
CA TYR A 450 -19.47 -5.15 6.38
C TYR A 450 -19.74 -4.28 5.15
N ILE A 451 -19.35 -3.01 5.24
CA ILE A 451 -19.47 -2.04 4.15
C ILE A 451 -18.15 -1.99 3.41
N ASP A 452 -18.18 -2.21 2.09
CA ASP A 452 -17.01 -2.23 1.23
C ASP A 452 -17.09 -1.12 0.16
N ASP A 453 -16.26 -0.11 0.36
CA ASP A 453 -16.04 0.99 -0.58
C ASP A 453 -14.71 0.77 -1.29
N TRP A 454 -14.67 0.81 -2.63
CA TRP A 454 -13.43 0.59 -3.36
C TRP A 454 -13.11 1.66 -4.39
N ALA A 455 -11.82 1.81 -4.66
CA ALA A 455 -11.30 2.67 -5.71
C ALA A 455 -10.17 1.96 -6.44
N TYR A 456 -10.03 2.26 -7.73
CA TYR A 456 -8.97 1.71 -8.56
C TYR A 456 -8.60 2.68 -9.67
N ALA A 457 -7.48 2.41 -10.33
CA ALA A 457 -7.10 3.04 -11.57
C ALA A 457 -7.23 2.05 -12.72
N SER A 458 -7.56 2.54 -13.92
CA SER A 458 -7.42 1.75 -15.14
C SER A 458 -5.97 1.31 -15.29
N ALA A 459 -5.78 0.03 -15.57
CA ALA A 459 -4.46 -0.56 -15.63
C ALA A 459 -3.64 -0.05 -16.83
N LYS A 460 -2.34 0.07 -16.58
CA LYS A 460 -1.32 0.02 -17.62
C LYS A 460 -0.33 -1.08 -17.25
N VAL A 461 -0.29 -2.14 -18.06
CA VAL A 461 0.55 -3.31 -17.85
C VAL A 461 1.76 -3.22 -18.78
N ASP A 462 2.95 -3.38 -18.23
CA ASP A 462 4.19 -3.45 -19.00
C ASP A 462 4.54 -4.93 -19.34
N GLY A 463 5.30 -5.15 -20.40
CA GLY A 463 5.81 -6.47 -20.80
C GLY A 463 4.96 -7.21 -21.86
N THR A 464 5.03 -8.55 -21.87
CA THR A 464 4.36 -9.42 -22.86
C THR A 464 3.15 -10.07 -22.22
N ALA A 465 2.02 -9.37 -22.22
CA ALA A 465 0.77 -9.85 -21.63
C ALA A 465 -0.12 -10.63 -22.62
N LYS A 466 0.31 -10.83 -23.87
CA LYS A 466 -0.45 -11.56 -24.90
C LYS A 466 0.47 -12.43 -25.76
N ILE A 467 0.02 -13.63 -26.10
CA ILE A 467 0.64 -14.54 -27.06
C ILE A 467 -0.40 -15.13 -28.02
N LEU A 468 0.07 -15.69 -29.13
CA LEU A 468 -0.71 -16.53 -30.04
C LEU A 468 -0.08 -17.93 -30.07
N PHE A 469 -0.89 -18.97 -30.20
CA PHE A 469 -0.41 -20.36 -30.27
C PHE A 469 -1.36 -21.26 -31.08
N PRO A 470 -0.87 -22.22 -31.91
CA PRO A 470 0.52 -22.34 -32.30
C PRO A 470 0.95 -21.14 -33.15
N LEU A 471 2.26 -20.89 -33.18
CA LEU A 471 2.85 -19.89 -34.07
C LEU A 471 2.87 -20.44 -35.50
N ASN A 472 2.64 -19.58 -36.49
CA ASN A 472 2.89 -19.96 -37.88
C ASN A 472 4.40 -19.98 -38.18
N GLU A 473 4.80 -20.51 -39.34
CA GLU A 473 6.22 -20.62 -39.72
C GLU A 473 6.96 -19.28 -39.74
N GLU A 474 6.30 -18.22 -40.19
CA GLU A 474 6.87 -16.86 -40.24
C GLU A 474 7.15 -16.32 -38.84
N GLU A 475 6.21 -16.51 -37.92
CA GLU A 475 6.31 -16.09 -36.52
C GLU A 475 7.35 -16.91 -35.76
N MET A 476 7.41 -18.23 -36.01
CA MET A 476 8.48 -19.06 -35.46
C MET A 476 9.85 -18.56 -35.92
N THR A 477 10.00 -18.22 -37.21
CA THR A 477 11.24 -17.70 -37.76
C THR A 477 11.62 -16.34 -37.15
N ALA A 478 10.63 -15.47 -36.92
CA ALA A 478 10.83 -14.19 -36.25
C ALA A 478 11.30 -14.35 -34.79
N VAL A 479 10.70 -15.29 -34.04
CA VAL A 479 11.10 -15.60 -32.66
C VAL A 479 12.53 -16.15 -32.60
N VAL A 480 12.88 -17.10 -33.49
CA VAL A 480 14.24 -17.66 -33.59
C VAL A 480 15.26 -16.56 -33.91
N LYS A 481 14.96 -15.68 -34.87
CA LYS A 481 15.83 -14.56 -35.25
C LYS A 481 16.04 -13.58 -34.09
N LYS A 482 14.98 -13.26 -33.33
CA LYS A 482 15.06 -12.39 -32.15
C LYS A 482 15.95 -12.99 -31.06
N ASN A 483 15.79 -14.28 -30.75
CA ASN A 483 16.59 -14.97 -29.75
C ASN A 483 18.07 -15.09 -30.15
N ASN A 484 18.36 -15.39 -31.42
CA ASN A 484 19.74 -15.42 -31.94
C ASN A 484 20.40 -14.04 -31.88
N THR A 485 19.64 -12.97 -32.16
CA THR A 485 20.17 -11.59 -32.07
C THR A 485 20.52 -11.22 -30.63
N ALA A 486 19.67 -11.59 -29.66
CA ALA A 486 19.94 -11.37 -28.23
C ALA A 486 21.18 -12.15 -27.75
N LEU A 487 21.34 -13.40 -28.18
CA LEU A 487 22.51 -14.23 -27.88
C LEU A 487 23.81 -13.62 -28.45
N ILE A 488 23.77 -13.16 -29.70
CA ILE A 488 24.92 -12.51 -30.35
C ILE A 488 25.30 -11.22 -29.60
N ILE A 489 24.33 -10.39 -29.20
CA ILE A 489 24.58 -9.17 -28.43
C ILE A 489 25.24 -9.50 -27.08
N ALA A 490 24.77 -10.53 -26.37
CA ALA A 490 25.36 -10.95 -25.11
C ALA A 490 26.82 -11.44 -25.28
N ILE A 491 27.10 -12.21 -26.33
CA ILE A 491 28.46 -12.69 -26.65
C ILE A 491 29.40 -11.53 -27.02
N VAL A 492 28.95 -10.61 -27.87
CA VAL A 492 29.75 -9.44 -28.28
C VAL A 492 30.02 -8.52 -27.08
N SER A 493 29.03 -8.32 -26.22
CA SER A 493 29.19 -7.52 -24.99
C SER A 493 30.19 -8.17 -24.02
N GLY A 494 30.11 -9.49 -23.84
CA GLY A 494 31.08 -10.25 -23.04
C GLY A 494 32.50 -10.20 -23.61
N ALA A 495 32.64 -10.33 -24.93
CA ALA A 495 33.93 -10.21 -25.62
C ALA A 495 34.52 -8.79 -25.51
N LEU A 496 33.68 -7.75 -25.56
CA LEU A 496 34.09 -6.36 -25.38
C LEU A 496 34.60 -6.11 -23.96
N VAL A 497 33.92 -6.64 -22.95
CA VAL A 497 34.38 -6.56 -21.55
C VAL A 497 35.72 -7.26 -21.38
N LEU A 498 35.90 -8.46 -21.96
CA LEU A 498 37.18 -9.17 -21.92
C LEU A 498 38.31 -8.42 -22.64
N ALA A 499 38.02 -7.78 -23.77
CA ALA A 499 38.98 -6.95 -24.48
C ALA A 499 39.39 -5.71 -23.65
N ILE A 500 38.43 -5.04 -23.01
CA ILE A 500 38.70 -3.90 -22.11
C ILE A 500 39.54 -4.34 -20.91
N VAL A 501 39.21 -5.47 -20.28
CA VAL A 501 40.01 -6.04 -19.19
C VAL A 501 41.42 -6.37 -19.67
N GLY A 502 41.58 -6.96 -20.86
CA GLY A 502 42.88 -7.23 -21.47
C GLY A 502 43.72 -5.98 -21.68
N VAL A 503 43.11 -4.89 -22.17
CA VAL A 503 43.78 -3.58 -22.34
C VAL A 503 44.20 -3.01 -20.98
N VAL A 504 43.32 -3.03 -19.98
CA VAL A 504 43.62 -2.54 -18.61
C VAL A 504 44.77 -3.35 -17.99
N VAL A 505 44.74 -4.68 -18.08
CA VAL A 505 45.82 -5.55 -17.59
C VAL A 505 47.14 -5.23 -18.29
N THR A 506 47.12 -5.05 -19.61
CA THR A 506 48.32 -4.71 -20.39
C THR A 506 48.91 -3.36 -19.97
N ILE A 507 48.07 -2.35 -19.74
CA ILE A 507 48.47 -1.03 -19.24
C ILE A 507 49.09 -1.15 -17.84
N VAL A 508 48.47 -1.90 -16.94
CA VAL A 508 48.97 -2.13 -15.57
C VAL A 508 50.32 -2.85 -15.58
N VAL A 509 50.48 -3.88 -16.42
CA VAL A 509 51.74 -4.61 -16.57
C VAL A 509 52.84 -3.71 -17.14
N LYS A 510 52.55 -2.91 -18.19
CA LYS A 510 53.50 -1.92 -18.72
C LYS A 510 53.91 -0.89 -17.66
N LYS A 511 52.96 -0.40 -16.87
CA LYS A 511 53.22 0.56 -15.78
C LYS A 511 54.10 -0.06 -14.69
N LYS A 512 53.83 -1.30 -14.28
CA LYS A 512 54.68 -2.05 -13.32
C LYS A 512 56.09 -2.27 -13.86
N ARG A 513 56.24 -2.70 -15.11
CA ARG A 513 57.56 -2.89 -15.74
C ARG A 513 58.35 -1.59 -15.83
N ARG A 514 57.71 -0.48 -16.17
CA ARG A 514 58.34 0.85 -16.21
C ARG A 514 58.78 1.29 -14.81
N ALA A 515 57.96 1.08 -13.78
CA ALA A 515 58.32 1.37 -12.39
C ALA A 515 59.50 0.50 -11.90
N ALA A 516 59.54 -0.78 -12.26
CA ALA A 516 60.65 -1.67 -11.94
C ALA A 516 61.96 -1.25 -12.65
N ALA A 517 61.88 -0.86 -13.93
CA ALA A 517 63.04 -0.34 -14.67
C ALA A 517 63.58 0.96 -14.07
N ILE A 518 62.70 1.88 -13.63
CA ILE A 518 63.10 3.11 -12.94
C ILE A 518 63.79 2.79 -11.61
N ARG A 519 63.25 1.86 -10.81
CA ARG A 519 63.89 1.42 -9.55
C ARG A 519 65.25 0.76 -9.78
N ALA A 520 65.38 -0.07 -10.81
CA ALA A 520 66.66 -0.68 -11.17
C ALA A 520 67.70 0.36 -11.62
N ALA A 521 67.28 1.37 -12.38
CA ALA A 521 68.15 2.47 -12.79
C ALA A 521 68.59 3.35 -11.59
N GLN A 522 67.71 3.54 -10.60
CA GLN A 522 68.03 4.27 -9.36
C GLN A 522 68.97 3.46 -8.44
N ALA A 523 68.80 2.13 -8.37
CA ALA A 523 69.70 1.25 -7.61
C ALA A 523 71.12 1.19 -8.21
N ALA A 524 71.25 1.38 -9.53
CA ALA A 524 72.54 1.42 -10.22
C ALA A 524 73.30 2.77 -10.06
N GLN A 525 72.70 3.78 -9.42
CA GLN A 525 73.32 5.08 -9.16
C GLN A 525 73.80 5.28 -7.72
N ILE A 526 73.75 4.24 -6.87
CA ILE A 526 74.38 4.29 -5.55
C ILE A 526 75.86 3.92 -5.71
N PRO A 527 76.81 4.85 -5.53
CA PRO A 527 78.23 4.54 -5.56
C PRO A 527 78.56 3.61 -4.39
N PRO A 528 79.54 2.69 -4.52
CA PRO A 528 80.03 1.93 -3.39
C PRO A 528 80.54 2.91 -2.33
N GLU A 529 79.90 2.87 -1.16
CA GLU A 529 80.28 3.63 0.02
C GLU A 529 81.73 3.28 0.35
N GLN A 530 82.63 4.21 0.04
CA GLN A 530 84.03 4.12 0.39
C GLN A 530 84.14 4.22 1.92
N TYR A 531 84.29 3.07 2.56
CA TYR A 531 84.95 2.95 3.86
C TYR A 531 86.30 3.68 3.78
N LEU A 532 86.41 4.82 4.47
CA LEU A 532 87.70 5.43 4.78
C LEU A 532 88.03 5.22 6.26
N PRO A 533 89.29 4.86 6.57
CA PRO A 533 89.76 4.61 7.93
C PRO A 533 90.10 5.92 8.63
N SER A 534 89.64 6.10 9.88
CA SER A 534 90.17 7.15 10.76
C SER A 534 91.42 6.65 11.46
N GLN A 535 92.59 7.17 11.06
CA GLN A 535 93.75 7.27 11.93
C GLN A 535 93.94 8.75 12.31
N TYR A 536 93.84 9.08 13.59
CA TYR A 536 94.98 9.50 14.44
C TYR A 536 94.48 10.03 15.80
N ASN A 537 95.21 9.60 16.85
CA ASN A 537 95.18 9.92 18.29
C ASN A 537 94.17 9.22 19.18
#